data_AF-A0A7J2J620-F1
#
_entry.id   AF-A0A7J2J620-F1
#
_cell.length_a   1.000
_cell.length_b   1.000
_cell.length_c   1.000
_cell.angle_alpha   90.00
_cell.angle_beta   90.00
_cell.angle_gamma   90.00
#
_symmetry.space_group_name_H-M   'P 1'
#
loop_
_entity.id
_entity.type
_entity.pdbx_description
1 polymer ?
#
loop_
_entity_poly.entity_id
_entity_poly.type
_entity_poly.pdbx_seq_one_letter_code
_entity_poly.pdbx_strand_id
1 'polypeptide(L)'
;MPVEHLIIEEPKELMEIVSKELEGIEKGLKMIGNDIPVDEKTKIGMLCHDENGQLVIVEPALEEGENLVIQALKCADFVDKFKMMLAATNPKSKIDATKPPRVILLLPECSEETVRLVKRIKDVRIDIYTWEYLKIGDSKGLHIEPIFISSLEKKEEPKEKEEKKPEKAAKKREEKKEEPKPAKPAEPKEEEKKPLPKLEPKPKEEKKPEPEAPKPKVMPEPIPVKPKEEKKERKKLRLF
;
A
#
# COMPACT_ATOMS: atom_id res chain seq x y z
N MET A 1 -32.20 16.15 -12.19
CA MET A 1 -32.54 15.40 -10.97
C MET A 1 -31.78 16.04 -9.82
N PRO A 2 -32.37 16.22 -8.63
CA PRO A 2 -31.64 16.75 -7.48
C PRO A 2 -30.53 15.78 -7.06
N VAL A 3 -29.41 16.33 -6.59
CA VAL A 3 -28.31 15.58 -5.98
C VAL A 3 -28.47 15.71 -4.47
N GLU A 4 -28.58 14.59 -3.77
CA GLU A 4 -28.66 14.51 -2.31
C GLU A 4 -27.29 14.07 -1.76
N HIS A 5 -26.76 14.78 -0.76
CA HIS A 5 -25.56 14.36 -0.04
C HIS A 5 -25.96 13.48 1.14
N LEU A 6 -25.35 12.30 1.23
CA LEU A 6 -25.57 11.33 2.28
C LEU A 6 -24.40 11.36 3.25
N ILE A 7 -24.70 11.25 4.55
CA ILE A 7 -23.70 11.16 5.60
C ILE A 7 -23.42 9.69 5.87
N ILE A 8 -22.14 9.34 5.98
CA ILE A 8 -21.69 8.04 6.49
C ILE A 8 -21.11 8.32 7.87
N GLU A 9 -21.61 7.64 8.90
CA GLU A 9 -21.18 7.85 10.29
C GLU A 9 -20.30 6.71 10.81
N GLU A 10 -20.36 5.55 10.18
CA GLU A 10 -19.68 4.34 10.62
C GLU A 10 -18.49 4.02 9.71
N PRO A 11 -17.24 3.91 10.24
CA PRO A 11 -16.07 3.58 9.42
C PRO A 11 -16.21 2.26 8.66
N LYS A 12 -16.92 1.30 9.25
CA LYS A 12 -17.21 0.01 8.60
C LYS A 12 -18.11 0.16 7.38
N GLU A 13 -19.12 1.03 7.45
CA GLU A 13 -19.99 1.31 6.31
C GLU A 13 -19.19 1.97 5.17
N LEU A 14 -18.34 2.95 5.50
CA LEU A 14 -17.45 3.57 4.52
C LEU A 14 -16.56 2.52 3.83
N MET A 15 -15.92 1.66 4.61
CA MET A 15 -15.09 0.57 4.10
C MET A 15 -15.85 -0.37 3.15
N GLU A 16 -17.08 -0.74 3.49
CA GLU A 16 -17.92 -1.58 2.63
C GLU A 16 -18.30 -0.88 1.31
N ILE A 17 -18.61 0.41 1.34
CA ILE A 17 -18.94 1.18 0.14
C ILE A 17 -17.69 1.31 -0.75
N VAL A 18 -16.57 1.76 -0.17
CA VAL A 18 -15.29 1.91 -0.88
C VAL A 18 -14.84 0.59 -1.50
N SER A 19 -15.07 -0.55 -0.84
CA SER A 19 -14.72 -1.88 -1.37
C SER A 19 -15.43 -2.25 -2.67
N LYS A 20 -16.67 -1.76 -2.83
CA LYS A 20 -17.50 -2.03 -4.01
C LYS A 20 -17.16 -1.08 -5.16
N GLU A 21 -16.55 0.05 -4.85
CA GLU A 21 -16.31 1.15 -5.78
C GLU A 21 -14.82 1.45 -5.99
N LEU A 22 -13.92 0.48 -5.70
CA LEU A 22 -12.48 0.64 -5.89
C LEU A 22 -12.08 1.06 -7.32
N GLU A 23 -12.82 0.59 -8.33
CA GLU A 23 -12.58 0.99 -9.73
C GLU A 23 -12.85 2.48 -9.98
N GLY A 24 -13.67 3.13 -9.14
CA GLY A 24 -13.92 4.57 -9.15
C GLY A 24 -12.76 5.40 -8.60
N ILE A 25 -11.91 4.80 -7.74
CA ILE A 25 -10.66 5.42 -7.27
C ILE A 25 -9.59 5.30 -8.35
N GLU A 26 -9.33 4.06 -8.77
CA GLU A 26 -8.33 3.76 -9.77
C GLU A 26 -8.69 2.49 -10.52
N LYS A 27 -8.60 2.56 -11.85
CA LYS A 27 -8.94 1.44 -12.71
C LYS A 27 -8.06 0.21 -12.40
N GLY A 28 -8.72 -0.93 -12.21
CA GLY A 28 -8.08 -2.23 -12.02
C GLY A 28 -7.40 -2.42 -10.66
N LEU A 29 -7.71 -1.54 -9.70
CA LEU A 29 -7.40 -1.75 -8.30
C LEU A 29 -8.19 -2.95 -7.75
N LYS A 30 -7.49 -3.93 -7.18
CA LYS A 30 -8.09 -5.16 -6.65
C LYS A 30 -7.67 -5.41 -5.21
N MET A 31 -8.64 -5.72 -4.36
CA MET A 31 -8.40 -5.98 -2.95
C MET A 31 -7.76 -7.35 -2.70
N ILE A 32 -6.79 -7.36 -1.79
CA ILE A 32 -6.15 -8.56 -1.22
C ILE A 32 -6.75 -8.84 0.17
N GLY A 33 -6.92 -7.79 0.98
CA GLY A 33 -7.53 -7.88 2.30
C GLY A 33 -7.78 -6.50 2.90
N ASN A 34 -8.47 -6.46 4.04
CA ASN A 34 -8.83 -5.25 4.77
C ASN A 34 -8.62 -5.44 6.28
N ASP A 35 -8.64 -4.33 7.03
CA ASP A 35 -8.49 -4.29 8.49
C ASP A 35 -7.23 -5.02 9.02
N ILE A 36 -6.11 -4.95 8.27
CA ILE A 36 -4.90 -5.71 8.58
C ILE A 36 -4.15 -5.01 9.73
N PRO A 37 -3.93 -5.67 10.88
CA PRO A 37 -3.24 -5.05 12.00
C PRO A 37 -1.75 -4.81 11.69
N VAL A 38 -1.29 -3.58 11.89
CA VAL A 38 0.12 -3.18 11.78
C VAL A 38 0.75 -3.14 13.17
N ASP A 39 0.10 -2.43 14.10
CA ASP A 39 0.45 -2.36 15.52
C ASP A 39 -0.82 -2.24 16.37
N GLU A 40 -0.69 -2.03 17.69
CA GLU A 40 -1.83 -1.92 18.59
C GLU A 40 -2.83 -0.80 18.24
N LYS A 41 -2.36 0.24 17.53
CA LYS A 41 -3.13 1.46 17.24
C LYS A 41 -3.34 1.72 15.74
N THR A 42 -2.71 0.92 14.88
CA THR A 42 -2.65 1.14 13.44
C THR A 42 -3.10 -0.11 12.71
N LYS A 43 -4.03 0.06 11.79
CA LYS A 43 -4.47 -0.98 10.87
C LYS A 43 -4.44 -0.42 9.46
N ILE A 44 -4.17 -1.28 8.50
CA ILE A 44 -4.40 -0.98 7.10
C ILE A 44 -5.89 -1.10 6.85
N GLY A 45 -6.52 -0.03 6.38
CA GLY A 45 -7.90 -0.05 5.89
C GLY A 45 -8.05 -1.11 4.81
N MET A 46 -7.45 -0.89 3.65
CA MET A 46 -7.46 -1.86 2.55
C MET A 46 -6.07 -2.05 1.96
N LEU A 47 -5.68 -3.31 1.79
CA LEU A 47 -4.53 -3.70 0.99
C LEU A 47 -5.01 -4.19 -0.37
N CYS A 48 -4.58 -3.49 -1.40
CA CYS A 48 -4.91 -3.75 -2.79
C CYS A 48 -3.64 -3.95 -3.63
N HIS A 49 -3.83 -4.31 -4.89
CA HIS A 49 -2.83 -4.12 -5.94
C HIS A 49 -3.46 -3.47 -7.16
N ASP A 50 -2.68 -2.68 -7.90
CA ASP A 50 -3.13 -2.09 -9.17
C ASP A 50 -2.98 -3.06 -10.36
N GLU A 51 -3.30 -2.57 -11.56
CA GLU A 51 -3.19 -3.35 -12.81
C GLU A 51 -1.77 -3.83 -13.09
N ASN A 52 -0.77 -3.08 -12.63
CA ASN A 52 0.66 -3.35 -12.80
C ASN A 52 1.24 -4.17 -11.64
N GLY A 53 0.41 -4.61 -10.71
CA GLY A 53 0.83 -5.41 -9.57
C GLY A 53 1.43 -4.64 -8.41
N GLN A 54 1.55 -3.32 -8.49
CA GLN A 54 2.08 -2.55 -7.37
C GLN A 54 1.10 -2.64 -6.21
N LEU A 55 1.61 -2.86 -4.99
CA LEU A 55 0.79 -2.85 -3.79
C LEU A 55 0.30 -1.43 -3.51
N VAL A 56 -0.99 -1.31 -3.22
CA VAL A 56 -1.66 -0.05 -2.94
C VAL A 56 -2.41 -0.18 -1.63
N ILE A 57 -2.11 0.70 -0.69
CA ILE A 57 -2.82 0.83 0.57
C ILE A 57 -3.88 1.91 0.37
N VAL A 58 -5.15 1.60 0.60
CA VAL A 58 -6.24 2.58 0.58
C VAL A 58 -6.71 2.79 2.01
N GLU A 59 -6.61 4.02 2.49
CA GLU A 59 -7.04 4.43 3.83
C GLU A 59 -8.22 5.40 3.72
N PRO A 60 -9.46 4.90 3.70
CA PRO A 60 -10.64 5.75 3.78
C PRO A 60 -10.87 6.18 5.24
N ALA A 61 -11.16 7.46 5.44
CA ALA A 61 -11.48 8.01 6.75
C ALA A 61 -12.73 8.88 6.70
N LEU A 62 -13.43 8.97 7.84
CA LEU A 62 -14.59 9.86 8.03
C LEU A 62 -14.21 11.31 8.34
N GLU A 63 -12.94 11.54 8.68
CA GLU A 63 -12.39 12.85 8.99
C GLU A 63 -10.88 12.81 8.81
N GLU A 64 -10.26 13.97 8.69
CA GLU A 64 -8.80 14.10 8.71
C GLU A 64 -8.28 13.90 10.14
N GLY A 65 -7.74 12.71 10.42
CA GLY A 65 -7.13 12.43 11.72
C GLY A 65 -5.74 13.08 11.89
N GLU A 66 -5.42 13.55 13.10
CA GLU A 66 -4.15 14.26 13.43
C GLU A 66 -2.89 13.48 13.03
N ASN A 67 -2.95 12.14 13.05
CA ASN A 67 -1.80 11.26 12.78
C ASN A 67 -1.92 10.50 11.45
N LEU A 68 -2.85 10.90 10.58
CA LEU A 68 -3.17 10.17 9.35
C LEU A 68 -1.93 9.87 8.49
N VAL A 69 -1.10 10.89 8.23
CA VAL A 69 0.10 10.73 7.40
C VAL A 69 1.13 9.81 8.05
N ILE A 70 1.29 9.89 9.38
CA ILE A 70 2.22 9.03 10.12
C ILE A 70 1.73 7.57 10.08
N GLN A 71 0.42 7.34 10.25
CA GLN A 71 -0.19 6.03 10.15
C GLN A 71 -0.03 5.44 8.75
N ALA A 72 -0.28 6.24 7.70
CA ALA A 72 -0.05 5.85 6.31
C ALA A 72 1.39 5.41 6.03
N LEU A 73 2.38 6.15 6.55
CA LEU A 73 3.79 5.77 6.45
C LEU A 73 4.09 4.45 7.15
N LYS A 74 3.56 4.24 8.36
CA LYS A 74 3.70 2.96 9.07
C LYS A 74 3.09 1.80 8.29
N CYS A 75 1.92 1.99 7.68
CA CYS A 75 1.28 1.01 6.82
C CYS A 75 2.17 0.69 5.61
N ALA A 76 2.71 1.70 4.94
CA ALA A 76 3.63 1.52 3.82
C ALA A 76 4.89 0.73 4.22
N ASP A 77 5.53 1.10 5.31
CA ASP A 77 6.71 0.39 5.85
C ASP A 77 6.40 -1.06 6.21
N PHE A 78 5.22 -1.32 6.79
CA PHE A 78 4.78 -2.66 7.13
C PHE A 78 4.58 -3.51 5.87
N VAL A 79 3.83 -3.00 4.89
CA VAL A 79 3.60 -3.72 3.63
C VAL A 79 4.91 -3.96 2.89
N ASP A 80 5.83 -3.00 2.89
CA ASP A 80 7.12 -3.14 2.21
C ASP A 80 7.97 -4.26 2.80
N LYS A 81 7.95 -4.43 4.13
CA LYS A 81 8.64 -5.54 4.82
C LYS A 81 8.08 -6.91 4.43
N PHE A 82 6.77 -7.00 4.16
CA PHE A 82 6.08 -8.26 3.91
C PHE A 82 5.73 -8.52 2.44
N LYS A 83 6.04 -7.61 1.52
CA LYS A 83 5.65 -7.72 0.09
C LYS A 83 6.07 -9.02 -0.59
N MET A 84 7.25 -9.55 -0.25
CA MET A 84 7.73 -10.85 -0.75
C MET A 84 6.81 -12.00 -0.30
N MET A 85 6.41 -11.99 0.97
CA MET A 85 5.51 -12.98 1.55
C MET A 85 4.08 -12.82 1.01
N LEU A 86 3.61 -11.57 0.84
CA LEU A 86 2.32 -11.28 0.22
C LEU A 86 2.24 -11.82 -1.21
N ALA A 87 3.29 -11.62 -2.02
CA ALA A 87 3.37 -12.17 -3.37
C ALA A 87 3.35 -13.71 -3.37
N ALA A 88 4.08 -14.34 -2.45
CA ALA A 88 4.14 -15.80 -2.35
C ALA A 88 2.81 -16.44 -1.87
N THR A 89 2.09 -15.78 -0.98
CA THR A 89 0.84 -16.29 -0.39
C THR A 89 -0.39 -15.99 -1.24
N ASN A 90 -0.29 -15.05 -2.19
CA ASN A 90 -1.37 -14.68 -3.10
C ASN A 90 -0.98 -14.93 -4.56
N PRO A 91 -0.72 -16.18 -5.00
CA PRO A 91 -0.23 -16.45 -6.36
C PRO A 91 -1.23 -16.10 -7.48
N LYS A 92 -2.50 -15.85 -7.14
CA LYS A 92 -3.53 -15.41 -8.07
C LYS A 92 -3.54 -13.88 -8.27
N SER A 93 -2.97 -13.12 -7.34
CA SER A 93 -2.81 -11.68 -7.50
C SER A 93 -1.54 -11.40 -8.29
N LYS A 94 -1.52 -10.26 -9.00
CA LYS A 94 -0.40 -9.89 -9.87
C LYS A 94 0.72 -9.16 -9.12
N ILE A 95 0.91 -9.44 -7.82
CA ILE A 95 1.76 -8.61 -6.96
C ILE A 95 3.20 -8.54 -7.50
N ASP A 96 3.65 -7.33 -7.82
CA ASP A 96 5.02 -7.01 -8.17
C ASP A 96 5.73 -6.49 -6.92
N ALA A 97 6.42 -7.41 -6.26
CA ALA A 97 7.10 -7.12 -5.01
C ALA A 97 8.48 -6.44 -5.21
N THR A 98 8.87 -6.12 -6.46
CA THR A 98 10.02 -5.26 -6.74
C THR A 98 9.70 -3.78 -6.55
N LYS A 99 8.42 -3.40 -6.68
CA LYS A 99 7.95 -2.03 -6.48
C LYS A 99 7.67 -1.76 -5.00
N PRO A 100 7.94 -0.53 -4.52
CA PRO A 100 7.50 -0.13 -3.19
C PRO A 100 5.96 0.01 -3.17
N PRO A 101 5.30 -0.24 -2.02
CA PRO A 101 3.89 0.07 -1.88
C PRO A 101 3.65 1.58 -1.96
N ARG A 102 2.46 1.96 -2.43
CA ARG A 102 1.98 3.35 -2.38
C ARG A 102 0.70 3.45 -1.57
N VAL A 103 0.38 4.66 -1.14
CA VAL A 103 -0.80 4.94 -0.31
C VAL A 103 -1.77 5.85 -1.07
N ILE A 104 -3.05 5.58 -0.91
CA ILE A 104 -4.17 6.44 -1.30
C ILE A 104 -4.90 6.81 -0.01
N LEU A 105 -4.90 8.10 0.33
CA LEU A 105 -5.70 8.67 1.39
C LEU A 105 -7.04 9.12 0.80
N LEU A 106 -8.15 8.60 1.33
CA LEU A 106 -9.49 8.94 0.88
C LEU A 106 -10.23 9.63 2.03
N LEU A 107 -10.38 10.96 1.93
CA LEU A 107 -10.86 11.82 3.00
C LEU A 107 -12.10 12.59 2.57
N PRO A 108 -13.07 12.95 3.43
CA PRO A 108 -14.15 13.84 3.01
C PRO A 108 -13.61 15.25 2.74
N GLU A 109 -12.67 15.70 3.56
CA GLU A 109 -11.99 16.98 3.46
C GLU A 109 -10.50 16.79 3.81
N CYS A 110 -9.64 17.66 3.30
CA CYS A 110 -8.20 17.60 3.56
C CYS A 110 -7.60 19.01 3.71
N SER A 111 -6.87 19.23 4.78
CA SER A 111 -6.18 20.47 5.07
C SER A 111 -5.01 20.72 4.11
N GLU A 112 -4.72 21.99 3.86
CA GLU A 112 -3.51 22.37 3.13
C GLU A 112 -2.24 21.91 3.84
N GLU A 113 -2.26 21.80 5.17
CA GLU A 113 -1.11 21.36 5.96
C GLU A 113 -0.75 19.91 5.66
N THR A 114 -1.74 19.01 5.61
CA THR A 114 -1.54 17.61 5.22
C THR A 114 -1.04 17.51 3.79
N VAL A 115 -1.61 18.26 2.85
CA VAL A 115 -1.11 18.28 1.46
C VAL A 115 0.35 18.76 1.40
N ARG A 116 0.72 19.80 2.16
CA ARG A 116 2.11 20.30 2.22
C ARG A 116 3.06 19.29 2.86
N LEU A 117 2.61 18.58 3.89
CA LEU A 117 3.38 17.52 4.54
C LEU A 117 3.65 16.37 3.56
N VAL A 118 2.59 15.87 2.91
CA VAL A 118 2.68 14.79 1.92
C VAL A 118 3.60 15.16 0.77
N LYS A 119 3.54 16.40 0.25
CA LYS A 119 4.45 16.90 -0.80
C LYS A 119 5.94 16.85 -0.42
N ARG A 120 6.28 16.88 0.87
CA ARG A 120 7.69 16.81 1.34
C ARG A 120 8.19 15.39 1.48
N ILE A 121 7.31 14.39 1.51
CA ILE A 121 7.66 12.97 1.59
C ILE A 121 8.05 12.51 0.18
N LYS A 122 9.25 11.94 0.05
CA LYS A 122 9.81 11.50 -1.25
C LYS A 122 9.95 9.99 -1.39
N ASP A 123 10.07 9.29 -0.27
CA ASP A 123 10.37 7.85 -0.27
C ASP A 123 9.12 6.98 -0.41
N VAL A 124 7.94 7.56 -0.16
CA VAL A 124 6.63 6.88 -0.28
C VAL A 124 5.72 7.73 -1.16
N ARG A 125 5.12 7.11 -2.18
CA ARG A 125 4.07 7.75 -2.98
C ARG A 125 2.78 7.75 -2.17
N ILE A 126 2.27 8.95 -1.87
CA ILE A 126 0.98 9.15 -1.22
C ILE A 126 0.15 10.04 -2.12
N ASP A 127 -0.97 9.49 -2.59
CA ASP A 127 -1.99 10.22 -3.33
C ASP A 127 -3.16 10.52 -2.38
N ILE A 128 -3.81 11.67 -2.55
CA ILE A 128 -4.91 12.14 -1.72
C ILE A 128 -6.11 12.44 -2.60
N TYR A 129 -7.25 11.87 -2.24
CA TYR A 129 -8.54 12.07 -2.88
C TYR A 129 -9.57 12.52 -1.86
N THR A 130 -10.50 13.38 -2.28
CA THR A 130 -11.75 13.60 -1.56
C THR A 130 -12.76 12.51 -1.88
N TRP A 131 -13.71 12.28 -0.96
CA TRP A 131 -14.92 11.51 -1.25
C TRP A 131 -16.18 12.20 -0.73
N GLU A 132 -17.26 12.08 -1.50
CA GLU A 132 -18.62 12.44 -1.08
C GLU A 132 -19.56 11.29 -1.42
N TYR A 133 -20.49 10.96 -0.52
CA TYR A 133 -21.50 9.94 -0.81
C TYR A 133 -22.77 10.59 -1.32
N LEU A 134 -23.07 10.41 -2.60
CA LEU A 134 -24.15 11.10 -3.29
C LEU A 134 -25.28 10.16 -3.65
N LYS A 135 -26.50 10.70 -3.71
CA LYS A 135 -27.67 10.04 -4.27
C LYS A 135 -28.26 10.87 -5.40
N ILE A 136 -28.43 10.23 -6.56
CA ILE A 136 -28.99 10.81 -7.77
C ILE A 136 -30.12 9.90 -8.25
N GLY A 137 -31.37 10.35 -8.07
CA GLY A 137 -32.54 9.50 -8.26
C GLY A 137 -32.52 8.31 -7.29
N ASP A 138 -32.58 7.09 -7.82
CA ASP A 138 -32.54 5.85 -7.02
C ASP A 138 -31.11 5.28 -6.85
N SER A 139 -30.10 5.90 -7.47
CA SER A 139 -28.72 5.45 -7.42
C SER A 139 -27.93 6.18 -6.33
N LYS A 140 -27.07 5.45 -5.63
CA LYS A 140 -26.11 5.98 -4.66
C LYS A 140 -24.70 5.59 -5.08
N GLY A 141 -23.71 6.42 -4.78
CA GLY A 141 -22.30 6.10 -5.06
C GLY A 141 -21.35 7.16 -4.51
N LEU A 142 -20.07 6.82 -4.50
CA LEU A 142 -19.00 7.74 -4.14
C LEU A 142 -18.65 8.63 -5.33
N HIS A 143 -18.63 9.93 -5.07
CA HIS A 143 -17.95 10.90 -5.91
C HIS A 143 -16.54 11.09 -5.35
N ILE A 144 -15.52 10.83 -6.16
CA ILE A 144 -14.12 10.83 -5.74
C ILE A 144 -13.33 11.79 -6.61
N GLU A 145 -12.65 12.75 -6.00
CA GLU A 145 -11.84 13.74 -6.72
C GLU A 145 -10.40 13.77 -6.23
N PRO A 146 -9.41 13.87 -7.12
CA PRO A 146 -8.01 13.98 -6.70
C PRO A 146 -7.71 15.38 -6.17
N ILE A 147 -7.17 15.45 -4.95
CA ILE A 147 -6.61 16.68 -4.37
C ILE A 147 -5.13 16.79 -4.73
N PHE A 148 -4.41 15.68 -4.57
CA PHE A 148 -2.98 15.60 -4.80
C PHE A 148 -2.59 14.22 -5.29
N ILE A 149 -1.92 14.17 -6.45
CA ILE A 149 -1.34 12.93 -6.99
C ILE A 149 0.17 13.10 -7.00
N SER A 150 0.87 12.25 -6.26
CA SER A 150 2.31 12.22 -6.22
C SER A 150 2.85 11.55 -7.49
N SER A 151 3.21 12.37 -8.49
CA SER A 151 3.90 11.89 -9.68
C SER A 151 5.38 11.63 -9.36
N LEU A 152 5.69 10.45 -8.79
CA LEU A 152 7.09 10.00 -8.67
C LEU A 152 7.64 9.42 -9.99
N GLU A 153 6.77 9.14 -10.95
CA GLU A 153 7.18 8.73 -12.29
C GLU A 153 7.25 9.97 -13.18
N LYS A 154 8.47 10.45 -13.41
CA LYS A 154 8.75 11.28 -14.59
C LYS A 154 8.30 10.47 -15.81
N LYS A 155 7.12 10.77 -16.36
CA LYS A 155 6.83 10.49 -17.76
C LYS A 155 7.97 11.14 -18.53
N GLU A 156 8.80 10.33 -19.19
CA GLU A 156 9.63 10.82 -20.27
C GLU A 156 8.66 11.44 -21.29
N GLU A 157 8.64 12.77 -21.38
CA GLU A 157 7.98 13.44 -22.49
C GLU A 157 8.55 12.86 -23.79
N PRO A 158 7.71 12.50 -24.77
CA PRO A 158 8.20 12.09 -26.06
C PRO A 158 8.96 13.29 -26.64
N LYS A 159 10.29 13.14 -26.81
CA LYS A 159 11.08 14.09 -27.59
C LYS A 159 10.41 14.23 -28.95
N GLU A 160 9.74 15.37 -29.17
CA GLU A 160 9.36 15.80 -30.51
C GLU A 160 10.63 15.71 -31.36
N LYS A 161 10.57 14.85 -32.37
CA LYS A 161 11.58 14.79 -33.41
C LYS A 161 11.54 16.13 -34.13
N GLU A 162 12.52 16.99 -33.88
CA GLU A 162 12.85 18.08 -34.80
C GLU A 162 13.06 17.46 -36.19
N GLU A 163 12.11 17.70 -37.09
CA GLU A 163 12.26 17.47 -38.52
C GLU A 163 13.37 18.37 -39.05
N LYS A 164 14.60 17.86 -39.14
CA LYS A 164 15.63 18.46 -39.98
C LYS A 164 15.28 18.24 -41.45
N LYS A 165 14.74 19.26 -42.11
CA LYS A 165 14.78 19.38 -43.57
C LYS A 165 16.25 19.52 -44.05
N PRO A 166 16.65 18.86 -45.14
CA PRO A 166 18.00 18.94 -45.66
C PRO A 166 18.12 20.10 -46.66
N GLU A 167 18.89 21.13 -46.32
CA GLU A 167 19.32 22.13 -47.30
C GLU A 167 20.69 21.76 -47.86
N LYS A 168 20.72 21.50 -49.16
CA LYS A 168 21.91 21.24 -49.96
C LYS A 168 22.77 22.51 -50.06
N ALA A 169 24.05 22.39 -49.73
CA ALA A 169 25.10 23.18 -50.37
C ALA A 169 26.28 22.25 -50.68
N ALA A 170 26.62 22.18 -51.97
CA ALA A 170 27.66 21.34 -52.53
C ALA A 170 28.98 22.10 -52.68
N LYS A 171 30.08 21.32 -52.73
CA LYS A 171 31.45 21.62 -53.20
C LYS A 171 32.30 22.42 -52.20
N LYS A 172 33.51 21.98 -51.81
CA LYS A 172 34.66 21.71 -52.71
C LYS A 172 35.73 20.84 -52.00
N ARG A 173 36.30 19.88 -52.76
CA ARG A 173 37.64 19.23 -52.66
C ARG A 173 38.74 20.24 -52.21
N GLU A 174 39.88 19.90 -51.59
CA GLU A 174 40.80 18.74 -51.72
C GLU A 174 41.87 18.83 -50.58
N GLU A 175 42.46 17.68 -50.22
CA GLU A 175 43.85 17.43 -49.74
C GLU A 175 44.38 17.92 -48.36
N LYS A 176 44.58 16.96 -47.43
CA LYS A 176 45.89 16.47 -46.89
C LYS A 176 45.63 15.48 -45.74
N LYS A 177 46.05 14.20 -45.83
CA LYS A 177 47.33 13.63 -45.30
C LYS A 177 47.46 13.91 -43.78
N GLU A 178 47.51 12.96 -42.85
CA GLU A 178 48.21 11.67 -42.78
C GLU A 178 47.56 10.74 -41.72
N GLU A 179 47.55 9.43 -41.98
CA GLU A 179 47.77 8.36 -40.98
C GLU A 179 49.16 7.75 -41.34
N PRO A 180 49.96 7.17 -40.41
CA PRO A 180 49.53 6.03 -39.59
C PRO A 180 50.13 5.86 -38.16
N LYS A 181 49.39 5.11 -37.33
CA LYS A 181 49.71 4.03 -36.33
C LYS A 181 51.19 3.65 -36.02
N PRO A 182 51.49 2.71 -35.09
CA PRO A 182 51.00 2.41 -33.71
C PRO A 182 52.15 2.01 -32.73
N ALA A 183 51.90 1.86 -31.41
CA ALA A 183 52.65 0.90 -30.56
C ALA A 183 51.91 0.53 -29.26
N LYS A 184 51.63 -0.77 -29.10
CA LYS A 184 51.33 -1.48 -27.83
C LYS A 184 52.67 -1.80 -27.09
N PRO A 185 52.72 -2.71 -26.08
CA PRO A 185 52.14 -2.72 -24.72
C PRO A 185 53.25 -2.94 -23.65
N ALA A 186 52.96 -2.73 -22.35
CA ALA A 186 53.79 -3.27 -21.28
C ALA A 186 52.97 -3.54 -19.99
N GLU A 187 52.54 -4.79 -19.83
CA GLU A 187 52.56 -5.53 -18.56
C GLU A 187 53.78 -6.50 -18.64
N PRO A 188 54.36 -7.07 -17.55
CA PRO A 188 53.70 -7.46 -16.30
C PRO A 188 54.54 -7.25 -15.02
N LYS A 189 53.90 -7.29 -13.84
CA LYS A 189 54.53 -7.89 -12.65
C LYS A 189 53.54 -8.75 -11.88
N GLU A 190 53.98 -10.00 -11.77
CA GLU A 190 53.47 -11.15 -11.05
C GLU A 190 54.05 -11.12 -9.63
N GLU A 191 53.20 -11.29 -8.60
CA GLU A 191 53.50 -11.73 -7.21
C GLU A 191 52.21 -11.46 -6.40
N GLU A 192 51.64 -12.32 -5.57
CA GLU A 192 51.94 -13.68 -5.15
C GLU A 192 50.66 -14.19 -4.45
N LYS A 193 50.27 -15.45 -4.67
CA LYS A 193 49.17 -16.11 -3.97
C LYS A 193 49.65 -16.62 -2.61
N LYS A 194 48.85 -16.46 -1.54
CA LYS A 194 48.50 -17.45 -0.48
C LYS A 194 47.98 -16.76 0.80
N PRO A 195 47.26 -17.45 1.71
CA PRO A 195 45.97 -18.13 1.51
C PRO A 195 44.95 -17.77 2.62
N LEU A 196 43.66 -18.04 2.35
CA LEU A 196 42.58 -18.04 3.33
C LEU A 196 42.89 -18.97 4.53
N PRO A 197 42.65 -18.54 5.79
CA PRO A 197 42.61 -19.45 6.93
C PRO A 197 41.35 -20.32 6.90
N LYS A 198 41.58 -21.61 7.15
CA LYS A 198 40.64 -22.72 7.17
C LYS A 198 39.55 -22.57 8.23
N LEU A 199 38.36 -23.05 7.87
CA LEU A 199 37.33 -23.60 8.75
C LEU A 199 37.87 -24.82 9.50
N GLU A 200 37.82 -24.80 10.83
CA GLU A 200 37.83 -25.97 11.72
C GLU A 200 36.90 -25.69 12.93
N PRO A 201 36.47 -26.67 13.74
CA PRO A 201 35.18 -27.34 13.58
C PRO A 201 34.25 -27.05 14.78
N LYS A 202 32.94 -27.32 14.59
CA LYS A 202 31.96 -27.36 15.70
C LYS A 202 32.37 -28.37 16.78
N PRO A 203 32.14 -28.06 18.05
CA PRO A 203 31.78 -29.08 19.03
C PRO A 203 30.37 -28.87 19.61
N LYS A 204 29.57 -29.93 19.40
CA LYS A 204 28.55 -30.51 20.29
C LYS A 204 27.29 -29.70 20.67
N GLU A 205 26.18 -30.29 20.22
CA GLU A 205 24.85 -30.27 20.81
C GLU A 205 24.84 -30.01 22.34
N GLU A 206 24.22 -28.90 22.73
CA GLU A 206 23.50 -28.84 23.98
C GLU A 206 22.00 -28.90 23.70
N LYS A 207 21.35 -29.75 24.48
CA LYS A 207 19.96 -30.17 24.34
C LYS A 207 19.02 -28.97 24.40
N LYS A 208 18.12 -28.93 23.42
CA LYS A 208 16.86 -28.20 23.45
C LYS A 208 16.10 -28.54 24.75
N PRO A 209 15.70 -27.58 25.59
CA PRO A 209 14.65 -27.85 26.57
C PRO A 209 13.35 -28.10 25.79
N GLU A 210 12.78 -29.26 26.04
CA GLU A 210 11.45 -29.68 25.59
C GLU A 210 10.42 -28.66 26.09
N PRO A 211 9.55 -28.09 25.24
CA PRO A 211 8.45 -27.27 25.73
C PRO A 211 7.48 -28.17 26.50
N GLU A 212 7.30 -27.91 27.79
CA GLU A 212 6.25 -28.52 28.61
C GLU A 212 4.90 -28.39 27.87
N ALA A 213 4.26 -29.53 27.63
CA ALA A 213 2.90 -29.57 27.14
C ALA A 213 1.99 -28.78 28.11
N PRO A 214 1.12 -27.87 27.61
CA PRO A 214 0.18 -27.18 28.46
C PRO A 214 -0.77 -28.20 29.11
N LYS A 215 -0.77 -28.25 30.44
CA LYS A 215 -1.73 -29.01 31.24
C LYS A 215 -3.16 -28.66 30.78
N PRO A 216 -4.04 -29.64 30.55
CA PRO A 216 -5.42 -29.37 30.17
C PRO A 216 -6.12 -28.57 31.29
N LYS A 217 -6.73 -27.45 30.90
CA LYS A 217 -7.57 -26.63 31.77
C LYS A 217 -8.72 -27.50 32.30
N VAL A 218 -8.78 -27.66 33.61
CA VAL A 218 -9.94 -28.16 34.32
C VAL A 218 -11.10 -27.19 34.04
N MET A 219 -12.11 -27.66 33.30
CA MET A 219 -13.37 -26.93 33.15
C MET A 219 -14.08 -26.91 34.50
N PRO A 220 -14.54 -25.76 35.00
CA PRO A 220 -15.43 -25.73 36.16
C PRO A 220 -16.79 -26.36 35.77
N GLU A 221 -17.29 -27.24 36.63
CA GLU A 221 -18.61 -27.86 36.50
C GLU A 221 -19.72 -26.79 36.43
N PRO A 222 -20.76 -27.00 35.61
CA PRO A 222 -21.88 -26.06 35.52
C PRO A 222 -22.70 -26.07 36.82
N ILE A 223 -22.72 -24.93 37.49
CA ILE A 223 -23.59 -24.65 38.65
C ILE A 223 -25.06 -24.75 38.20
N PRO A 224 -25.91 -25.54 38.89
CA PRO A 224 -27.34 -25.62 38.58
C PRO A 224 -28.06 -24.32 38.98
N VAL A 225 -28.48 -23.54 37.99
CA VAL A 225 -29.33 -22.35 38.19
C VAL A 225 -30.76 -22.82 38.47
N LYS A 226 -31.23 -22.56 39.69
CA LYS A 226 -32.62 -22.76 40.12
C LYS A 226 -33.58 -21.85 39.31
N PRO A 227 -34.80 -22.32 38.99
CA PRO A 227 -35.76 -21.57 38.18
C PRO A 227 -36.30 -20.31 38.90
N LYS A 228 -36.49 -19.26 38.09
CA LYS A 228 -37.00 -17.91 38.44
C LYS A 228 -38.36 -17.97 39.14
N GLU A 229 -38.48 -17.28 40.28
CA GLU A 229 -39.78 -16.84 40.81
C GLU A 229 -40.31 -15.67 39.97
N GLU A 230 -41.46 -15.90 39.35
CA GLU A 230 -42.20 -14.95 38.54
C GLU A 230 -43.15 -14.14 39.45
N LYS A 231 -42.76 -12.91 39.81
CA LYS A 231 -43.67 -11.97 40.50
C LYS A 231 -44.71 -11.44 39.51
N LYS A 232 -45.91 -12.01 39.54
CA LYS A 232 -47.12 -11.45 38.92
C LYS A 232 -47.55 -10.16 39.64
N GLU A 233 -47.23 -9.01 39.06
CA GLU A 233 -47.94 -7.77 39.37
C GLU A 233 -49.26 -7.69 38.60
N ARG A 234 -50.37 -7.78 39.33
CA ARG A 234 -51.73 -7.52 38.85
C ARG A 234 -51.91 -6.01 38.66
N LYS A 235 -51.99 -5.52 37.41
CA LYS A 235 -52.68 -4.25 37.12
C LYS A 235 -54.09 -4.53 36.62
N LYS A 236 -55.05 -4.13 37.45
CA LYS A 236 -56.49 -4.08 37.15
C LYS A 236 -56.74 -3.02 36.07
N LEU A 237 -57.26 -3.40 34.91
CA LEU A 237 -58.10 -2.51 34.12
C LEU A 237 -59.55 -2.74 34.56
N ARG A 238 -60.17 -1.71 35.13
CA ARG A 238 -61.63 -1.63 35.21
C ARG A 238 -62.12 -1.04 33.90
N LEU A 239 -62.91 -1.81 33.15
CA LEU A 239 -63.88 -1.26 32.21
C LEU A 239 -64.94 -0.53 33.03
N PHE A 240 -65.19 0.74 32.71
CA PHE A 240 -66.50 1.38 32.54
C PHE A 240 -66.26 2.75 31.90
#